data_AF-A0A7L4NXW7-F1
#
_entry.id   AF-A0A7L4NXW7-F1
#
_cell.length_a   1.000
_cell.length_b   1.000
_cell.length_c   1.000
_cell.angle_alpha   90.00
_cell.angle_beta   90.00
_cell.angle_gamma   90.00
#
_symmetry.space_group_name_H-M   'P 1'
#
loop_
_entity.id
_entity.type
_entity.pdbx_description
1 polymer ?
#
loop_
_entity_poly.entity_id
_entity_poly.type
_entity_poly.pdbx_seq_one_letter_code
_entity_poly.pdbx_strand_id
1 'polypeptide(L)'
;MIKKLLPIFLVLLIFISISAVSAAETKFNTTSISTSAKNVQTYVETNKKLPSTVKVSNTTLTTPQYLYLLTKDVQNVNKGVTTPITLVSASTPPNPSESVKAGTLTKAQYLTLAANVAKFIENNKRPPNFASTSLGNMRYENVVYTLSKVLAYYKTNNRLPNTVSVKKWSTIASSSSTGISPGPPVTFTDTSKTTTKRLGTNSLGYVDKIGPFGTGTKKVAVIIGVHPQEGITHVGMMNALKTLASQLKNVQIWVFKVYVNEKNSYEKSRMDGQLLAQKYVVPNIDKTYKLAVDIHGNRGLYATNDFVFAPSKRPLSVSYANKIISKTTYLKYYAVADGSSPKYVTIPIANKGIPAVIFELYLNVNNYNTVMYNKCLQLVKALNTLTYV
;
A
#
# COMPACT_ATOMS: atom_id res chain seq x y z
N MET A 1 1.20 -91.36 -30.06
CA MET A 1 1.08 -90.18 -30.95
C MET A 1 1.04 -88.92 -30.10
N ILE A 2 2.13 -88.15 -30.14
CA ILE A 2 2.32 -86.90 -29.39
C ILE A 2 1.49 -85.80 -30.05
N LYS A 3 0.46 -85.28 -29.36
CA LYS A 3 -0.24 -84.05 -29.80
C LYS A 3 0.34 -82.86 -29.03
N LYS A 4 1.04 -82.01 -29.78
CA LYS A 4 1.68 -80.76 -29.35
C LYS A 4 0.67 -79.79 -28.75
N LEU A 5 0.99 -79.23 -27.58
CA LEU A 5 0.34 -78.05 -27.02
C LEU A 5 0.73 -76.82 -27.85
N LEU A 6 -0.24 -76.08 -28.35
CA LEU A 6 -0.05 -74.81 -29.06
C LEU A 6 -0.19 -73.67 -28.04
N PRO A 7 0.78 -72.74 -27.89
CA PRO A 7 0.61 -71.60 -27.00
C PRO A 7 -0.30 -70.57 -27.68
N ILE A 8 -1.46 -70.31 -27.07
CA ILE A 8 -2.36 -69.22 -27.45
C ILE A 8 -1.70 -67.91 -27.01
N PHE A 9 -1.18 -67.14 -27.97
CA PHE A 9 -0.80 -65.75 -27.75
C PHE A 9 -2.08 -64.92 -27.57
N LEU A 10 -2.40 -64.57 -26.32
CA LEU A 10 -3.44 -63.61 -26.00
C LEU A 10 -2.92 -62.20 -26.33
N VAL A 11 -3.22 -61.70 -27.52
CA VAL A 11 -2.98 -60.30 -27.88
C VAL A 11 -4.00 -59.44 -27.14
N LEU A 12 -3.57 -58.82 -26.04
CA LEU A 12 -4.32 -57.81 -25.32
C LEU A 12 -4.32 -56.52 -26.15
N LEU A 13 -5.33 -56.33 -26.99
CA LEU A 13 -5.61 -55.07 -27.68
C LEU A 13 -6.06 -54.03 -26.64
N ILE A 14 -5.12 -53.20 -26.20
CA ILE A 14 -5.40 -52.02 -25.37
C ILE A 14 -6.06 -50.97 -26.26
N PHE A 15 -7.38 -50.88 -26.20
CA PHE A 15 -8.12 -49.72 -26.69
C PHE A 15 -7.84 -48.53 -25.75
N ILE A 16 -6.87 -47.68 -26.11
CA ILE A 16 -6.73 -46.36 -25.50
C ILE A 16 -7.91 -45.53 -25.99
N SER A 17 -8.98 -45.48 -25.20
CA SER A 17 -10.00 -44.44 -25.35
C SER A 17 -9.34 -43.11 -25.00
N ILE A 18 -8.95 -42.34 -26.02
CA ILE A 18 -8.59 -40.94 -25.86
C ILE A 18 -9.88 -40.21 -25.52
N SER A 19 -10.23 -40.20 -24.24
CA SER A 19 -11.22 -39.28 -23.71
C SER A 19 -10.67 -37.89 -24.00
N ALA A 20 -11.38 -37.09 -24.79
CA ALA A 20 -11.05 -35.69 -24.97
C ALA A 20 -10.95 -35.05 -23.57
N VAL A 21 -9.73 -34.71 -23.15
CA VAL A 21 -9.53 -33.92 -21.93
C VAL A 21 -10.17 -32.58 -22.22
N SER A 22 -11.40 -32.36 -21.74
CA SER A 22 -11.96 -31.01 -21.69
C SER A 22 -11.02 -30.19 -20.82
N ALA A 23 -10.34 -29.19 -21.38
CA ALA A 23 -9.54 -28.28 -20.60
C ALA A 23 -10.43 -27.73 -19.46
N ALA A 24 -10.01 -27.95 -18.21
CA ALA A 24 -10.79 -27.50 -17.06
C ALA A 24 -11.02 -25.99 -17.18
N GLU A 25 -12.29 -25.58 -17.12
CA GLU A 25 -12.65 -24.17 -17.16
C GLU A 25 -11.94 -23.41 -16.03
N THR A 26 -11.15 -22.40 -16.38
CA THR A 26 -10.49 -21.55 -15.37
C THR A 26 -11.51 -20.56 -14.82
N LYS A 27 -11.82 -20.68 -13.51
CA LYS A 27 -12.83 -19.84 -12.84
C LYS A 27 -12.21 -18.97 -11.75
N PHE A 28 -12.74 -17.77 -11.56
CA PHE A 28 -12.26 -16.79 -10.58
C PHE A 28 -13.39 -16.28 -9.69
N ASN A 29 -13.13 -16.15 -8.39
CA ASN A 29 -14.08 -15.62 -7.42
C ASN A 29 -13.84 -14.12 -7.17
N THR A 30 -14.83 -13.45 -6.58
CA THR A 30 -14.78 -12.03 -6.23
C THR A 30 -13.59 -11.68 -5.33
N THR A 31 -13.18 -12.56 -4.41
CA THR A 31 -12.05 -12.30 -3.51
C THR A 31 -10.74 -12.17 -4.27
N SER A 32 -10.45 -13.05 -5.24
CA SER A 32 -9.23 -12.97 -6.04
C SER A 32 -9.28 -11.79 -7.02
N ILE A 33 -10.42 -11.55 -7.68
CA ILE A 33 -10.60 -10.45 -8.63
C ILE A 33 -10.47 -9.09 -7.94
N SER A 34 -11.15 -8.89 -6.80
CA SER A 34 -11.10 -7.62 -6.05
C SER A 34 -9.72 -7.37 -5.41
N THR A 35 -8.98 -8.42 -5.05
CA THR A 35 -7.57 -8.32 -4.63
C THR A 35 -6.70 -7.81 -5.77
N SER A 36 -6.82 -8.40 -6.95
CA SER A 36 -6.11 -7.93 -8.15
C SER A 36 -6.55 -6.53 -8.57
N ALA A 37 -7.83 -6.16 -8.39
CA ALA A 37 -8.33 -4.81 -8.61
C ALA A 37 -7.65 -3.77 -7.74
N LYS A 38 -7.43 -4.08 -6.45
CA LYS A 38 -6.64 -3.20 -5.58
C LYS A 38 -5.19 -3.07 -6.07
N ASN A 39 -4.59 -4.16 -6.53
CA ASN A 39 -3.23 -4.16 -7.06
C ASN A 39 -3.11 -3.38 -8.37
N VAL A 40 -4.06 -3.53 -9.31
CA VAL A 40 -4.07 -2.81 -10.59
C VAL A 40 -4.37 -1.33 -10.38
N GLN A 41 -5.32 -0.98 -9.50
CA GLN A 41 -5.54 0.40 -9.10
C GLN A 41 -4.21 1.02 -8.63
N THR A 42 -3.54 0.34 -7.70
CA THR A 42 -2.26 0.80 -7.16
C THR A 42 -1.24 0.92 -8.29
N TYR A 43 -1.08 -0.10 -9.13
CA TYR A 43 -0.13 -0.12 -10.24
C TYR A 43 -0.31 1.04 -11.21
N VAL A 44 -1.55 1.36 -11.60
CA VAL A 44 -1.85 2.48 -12.50
C VAL A 44 -1.52 3.82 -11.83
N GLU A 45 -1.89 3.96 -10.56
CA GLU A 45 -1.58 5.15 -9.77
C GLU A 45 -0.07 5.34 -9.57
N THR A 46 0.69 4.24 -9.49
CA THR A 46 2.16 4.18 -9.39
C THR A 46 2.85 4.49 -10.71
N ASN A 47 2.57 3.71 -11.75
CA ASN A 47 3.37 3.60 -12.96
C ASN A 47 2.84 4.45 -14.11
N LYS A 48 1.67 5.07 -13.94
CA LYS A 48 1.02 5.91 -14.95
C LYS A 48 0.79 5.16 -16.27
N LYS A 49 0.62 3.84 -16.18
CA LYS A 49 0.33 2.93 -17.28
C LYS A 49 -0.43 1.71 -16.76
N LEU A 50 -1.12 0.99 -17.65
CA LEU A 50 -1.62 -0.34 -17.30
C LEU A 50 -0.44 -1.33 -17.16
N PRO A 51 -0.57 -2.34 -16.29
CA PRO A 51 0.38 -3.45 -16.29
C PRO A 51 0.26 -4.23 -17.61
N SER A 52 1.32 -4.90 -18.05
CA SER A 52 1.28 -5.76 -19.24
C SER A 52 0.44 -7.02 -19.00
N THR A 53 0.49 -7.56 -17.78
CA THR A 53 -0.30 -8.71 -17.31
C THR A 53 -0.76 -8.49 -15.87
N VAL A 54 -1.79 -9.22 -15.44
CA VAL A 54 -2.36 -9.14 -14.10
C VAL A 54 -2.41 -10.53 -13.49
N LYS A 55 -1.80 -10.70 -12.31
CA LYS A 55 -1.93 -11.93 -11.54
C LYS A 55 -3.28 -11.94 -10.80
N VAL A 56 -4.11 -12.95 -11.04
CA VAL A 56 -5.37 -13.21 -10.34
C VAL A 56 -5.28 -14.59 -9.70
N SER A 57 -5.26 -14.66 -8.37
CA SER A 57 -4.86 -15.86 -7.64
C SER A 57 -3.47 -16.36 -8.10
N ASN A 58 -3.36 -17.59 -8.61
CA ASN A 58 -2.13 -18.19 -9.13
C ASN A 58 -2.00 -18.10 -10.66
N THR A 59 -2.94 -17.44 -11.34
CA THR A 59 -2.97 -17.34 -12.81
C THR A 59 -2.55 -15.96 -13.27
N THR A 60 -1.66 -15.89 -14.27
CA THR A 60 -1.28 -14.64 -14.95
C THR A 60 -2.19 -14.43 -16.15
N LEU A 61 -2.92 -13.32 -16.17
CA LEU A 61 -3.86 -12.96 -17.22
C LEU A 61 -3.36 -11.77 -18.05
N THR A 62 -3.75 -11.72 -19.32
CA THR A 62 -3.62 -10.49 -20.11
C THR A 62 -4.57 -9.41 -19.57
N THR A 63 -4.28 -8.14 -19.81
CA THR A 63 -5.19 -7.07 -19.37
C THR A 63 -6.59 -7.13 -20.01
N PRO A 64 -6.78 -7.59 -21.26
CA PRO A 64 -8.11 -7.84 -21.83
C PRO A 64 -8.91 -8.94 -21.11
N GLN A 65 -8.25 -10.05 -20.78
CA GLN A 65 -8.85 -11.14 -20.00
C GLN A 65 -9.25 -10.65 -18.61
N TYR A 66 -8.38 -9.85 -17.98
CA TYR A 66 -8.65 -9.24 -16.70
C TYR A 66 -9.81 -8.24 -16.74
N LEU A 67 -9.92 -7.44 -17.81
CA LEU A 67 -11.05 -6.52 -18.00
C LEU A 67 -12.39 -7.26 -18.03
N TYR A 68 -12.44 -8.43 -18.67
CA TYR A 68 -13.64 -9.26 -18.65
C TYR A 68 -14.01 -9.72 -17.23
N LEU A 69 -13.03 -10.11 -16.41
CA LEU A 69 -13.31 -10.46 -15.01
C LEU A 69 -13.84 -9.26 -14.23
N LEU A 70 -13.25 -8.07 -14.41
CA LEU A 70 -13.73 -6.84 -13.78
C LEU A 70 -15.20 -6.54 -14.13
N THR A 71 -15.57 -6.65 -15.40
CA THR A 71 -16.94 -6.31 -15.84
C THR A 71 -17.98 -7.27 -15.28
N LYS A 72 -17.70 -8.58 -15.29
CA LYS A 72 -18.60 -9.60 -14.72
C LYS A 72 -18.67 -9.49 -13.19
N ASP A 73 -17.54 -9.28 -12.51
CA ASP A 73 -17.52 -9.21 -11.05
C ASP A 73 -18.25 -7.96 -10.53
N VAL A 74 -18.11 -6.80 -11.20
CA VAL A 74 -18.90 -5.60 -10.88
C VAL A 74 -20.41 -5.86 -10.98
N GLN A 75 -20.86 -6.67 -11.96
CA GLN A 75 -22.27 -7.07 -12.07
C GLN A 75 -22.67 -8.07 -10.98
N ASN A 76 -21.83 -9.06 -10.70
CA ASN A 76 -22.09 -10.09 -9.70
C ASN A 76 -22.23 -9.47 -8.29
N VAL A 77 -21.28 -8.63 -7.88
CA VAL A 77 -21.33 -7.98 -6.55
C VAL A 77 -22.51 -7.03 -6.42
N ASN A 78 -22.97 -6.41 -7.51
CA ASN A 78 -24.18 -5.58 -7.48
C ASN A 78 -25.45 -6.40 -7.23
N LYS A 79 -25.49 -7.64 -7.73
CA LYS A 79 -26.62 -8.57 -7.62
C LYS A 79 -26.52 -9.50 -6.40
N GLY A 80 -25.44 -9.42 -5.61
CA GLY A 80 -25.16 -10.37 -4.52
C GLY A 80 -24.82 -11.78 -5.00
N VAL A 81 -24.43 -11.95 -6.26
CA VAL A 81 -24.08 -13.24 -6.85
C VAL A 81 -22.63 -13.61 -6.49
N THR A 82 -22.41 -14.81 -5.96
CA THR A 82 -21.08 -15.30 -5.54
C THR A 82 -20.50 -16.36 -6.48
N THR A 83 -21.22 -16.71 -7.54
CA THR A 83 -20.80 -17.71 -8.53
C THR A 83 -19.46 -17.31 -9.19
N PRO A 84 -18.45 -18.20 -9.20
CA PRO A 84 -17.19 -17.94 -9.88
C PRO A 84 -17.38 -17.65 -11.37
N ILE A 85 -16.59 -16.71 -11.89
CA ILE A 85 -16.63 -16.27 -13.29
C ILE A 85 -15.69 -17.14 -14.11
N THR A 86 -16.22 -17.83 -15.12
CA THR A 86 -15.42 -18.54 -16.12
C THR A 86 -14.69 -17.53 -17.00
N LEU A 87 -13.37 -17.70 -17.13
CA LEU A 87 -12.52 -16.87 -17.97
C LEU A 87 -12.84 -17.06 -19.46
N VAL A 88 -12.82 -15.96 -20.20
CA VAL A 88 -12.83 -16.01 -21.68
C VAL A 88 -11.50 -15.51 -22.22
N SER A 89 -11.07 -16.06 -23.35
CA SER A 89 -9.95 -15.48 -24.11
C SER A 89 -10.35 -14.11 -24.65
N ALA A 90 -9.39 -13.18 -24.64
CA ALA A 90 -9.59 -11.84 -25.18
C ALA A 90 -8.26 -11.30 -25.73
N SER A 91 -8.26 -10.87 -26.98
CA SER A 91 -7.13 -10.20 -27.61
C SER A 91 -7.12 -8.69 -27.29
N THR A 92 -6.03 -8.01 -27.64
CA THR A 92 -5.88 -6.58 -27.41
C THR A 92 -6.77 -5.76 -28.35
N PRO A 93 -7.32 -4.62 -27.90
CA PRO A 93 -8.01 -3.69 -28.79
C PRO A 93 -7.00 -3.04 -29.76
N PRO A 94 -7.29 -2.95 -31.07
CA PRO A 94 -6.32 -2.50 -32.06
C PRO A 94 -6.02 -1.00 -32.00
N ASN A 95 -7.03 -0.16 -31.73
CA ASN A 95 -6.90 1.30 -31.85
C ASN A 95 -7.61 2.06 -30.71
N PRO A 96 -7.12 2.01 -29.46
CA PRO A 96 -7.74 2.74 -28.35
C PRO A 96 -7.76 4.26 -28.56
N SER A 97 -8.88 4.91 -28.26
CA SER A 97 -9.03 6.36 -28.40
C SER A 97 -9.88 6.95 -27.26
N GLU A 98 -9.65 8.23 -26.92
CA GLU A 98 -10.40 8.90 -25.85
C GLU A 98 -10.88 10.31 -26.21
N SER A 99 -12.07 10.66 -25.74
CA SER A 99 -12.60 12.02 -25.68
C SER A 99 -13.16 12.36 -24.29
N VAL A 100 -12.98 11.46 -23.32
CA VAL A 100 -13.53 11.59 -21.96
C VAL A 100 -13.03 12.85 -21.25
N LYS A 101 -13.89 13.51 -20.47
CA LYS A 101 -13.55 14.65 -19.61
C LYS A 101 -13.46 14.22 -18.15
N ALA A 102 -12.82 15.04 -17.32
CA ALA A 102 -12.79 14.80 -15.89
C ALA A 102 -14.20 14.95 -15.29
N GLY A 103 -14.56 14.09 -14.34
CA GLY A 103 -15.88 14.09 -13.73
C GLY A 103 -16.11 12.84 -12.87
N THR A 104 -17.36 12.54 -12.57
CA THR A 104 -17.76 11.34 -11.84
C THR A 104 -18.79 10.54 -12.64
N LEU A 105 -18.68 9.21 -12.58
CA LEU A 105 -19.74 8.30 -13.03
C LEU A 105 -20.50 7.82 -11.79
N THR A 106 -21.83 7.88 -11.84
CA THR A 106 -22.71 7.30 -10.82
C THR A 106 -22.67 5.77 -10.85
N LYS A 107 -23.18 5.15 -9.78
CA LYS A 107 -23.36 3.69 -9.71
C LYS A 107 -24.07 3.10 -10.92
N ALA A 108 -25.18 3.68 -11.34
CA ALA A 108 -25.89 3.25 -12.53
C ALA A 108 -25.00 3.34 -13.78
N GLN A 109 -24.28 4.45 -13.97
CA GLN A 109 -23.45 4.68 -15.14
C GLN A 109 -22.27 3.72 -15.26
N TYR A 110 -21.53 3.45 -14.17
CA TYR A 110 -20.42 2.50 -14.26
C TYR A 110 -20.91 1.03 -14.33
N LEU A 111 -22.12 0.72 -13.83
CA LEU A 111 -22.74 -0.59 -14.03
C LEU A 111 -23.11 -0.80 -15.50
N THR A 112 -23.72 0.19 -16.15
CA THR A 112 -24.00 0.16 -17.60
C THR A 112 -22.72 0.03 -18.41
N LEU A 113 -21.67 0.79 -18.05
CA LEU A 113 -20.33 0.66 -18.65
C LEU A 113 -19.81 -0.78 -18.57
N ALA A 114 -19.85 -1.39 -17.38
CA ALA A 114 -19.40 -2.77 -17.19
C ALA A 114 -20.20 -3.77 -18.02
N ALA A 115 -21.53 -3.66 -18.04
CA ALA A 115 -22.41 -4.54 -18.80
C ALA A 115 -22.14 -4.47 -20.31
N ASN A 116 -22.01 -3.25 -20.87
CA ASN A 116 -21.76 -3.05 -22.29
C ASN A 116 -20.39 -3.58 -22.72
N VAL A 117 -19.36 -3.37 -21.91
CA VAL A 117 -18.01 -3.87 -22.19
C VAL A 117 -17.95 -5.39 -22.08
N ALA A 118 -18.63 -6.02 -21.10
CA ALA A 118 -18.74 -7.48 -21.02
C ALA A 118 -19.36 -8.07 -22.29
N LYS A 119 -20.52 -7.55 -22.72
CA LYS A 119 -21.21 -7.99 -23.93
C LYS A 119 -20.33 -7.83 -25.18
N PHE A 120 -19.59 -6.72 -25.27
CA PHE A 120 -18.68 -6.51 -26.39
C PHE A 120 -17.55 -7.55 -26.42
N ILE A 121 -16.93 -7.86 -25.27
CA ILE A 121 -15.86 -8.86 -25.18
C ILE A 121 -16.40 -10.26 -25.52
N GLU A 122 -17.57 -10.62 -25.02
CA GLU A 122 -18.21 -11.92 -25.29
C GLU A 122 -18.44 -12.13 -26.80
N ASN A 123 -18.90 -11.09 -27.50
CA ASN A 123 -19.20 -11.13 -28.93
C ASN A 123 -17.97 -11.03 -29.84
N ASN A 124 -16.97 -10.21 -29.47
CA ASN A 124 -15.87 -9.84 -30.36
C ASN A 124 -14.53 -10.49 -29.98
N LYS A 125 -14.49 -11.22 -28.86
CA LYS A 125 -13.27 -11.82 -28.28
C LYS A 125 -12.12 -10.81 -28.08
N ARG A 126 -12.47 -9.54 -27.88
CA ARG A 126 -11.58 -8.43 -27.52
C ARG A 126 -12.36 -7.29 -26.89
N PRO A 127 -11.74 -6.41 -26.09
CA PRO A 127 -12.36 -5.17 -25.62
C PRO A 127 -12.65 -4.19 -26.77
N PRO A 128 -13.57 -3.23 -26.57
CA PRO A 128 -13.76 -2.15 -27.52
C PRO A 128 -12.57 -1.17 -27.43
N ASN A 129 -12.34 -0.41 -28.50
CA ASN A 129 -11.33 0.64 -28.52
C ASN A 129 -11.62 1.75 -27.50
N PHE A 130 -12.91 2.03 -27.30
CA PHE A 130 -13.44 2.94 -26.28
C PHE A 130 -14.83 2.48 -25.85
N ALA A 131 -15.26 2.92 -24.67
CA ALA A 131 -16.62 2.80 -24.21
C ALA A 131 -17.26 4.19 -24.07
N SER A 132 -18.47 4.36 -24.62
CA SER A 132 -19.21 5.62 -24.52
C SER A 132 -19.75 5.81 -23.10
N THR A 133 -19.52 7.00 -22.53
CA THR A 133 -20.01 7.40 -21.21
C THR A 133 -20.63 8.79 -21.27
N SER A 134 -21.32 9.21 -20.20
CA SER A 134 -21.78 10.60 -20.04
C SER A 134 -20.65 11.64 -20.01
N LEU A 135 -19.40 11.21 -19.78
CA LEU A 135 -18.22 12.07 -19.75
C LEU A 135 -17.48 12.10 -21.10
N GLY A 136 -17.95 11.36 -22.12
CA GLY A 136 -17.28 11.15 -23.41
C GLY A 136 -16.76 9.72 -23.59
N ASN A 137 -16.00 9.48 -24.66
CA ASN A 137 -15.48 8.16 -24.99
C ASN A 137 -14.27 7.84 -24.11
N MET A 138 -14.40 6.80 -23.28
CA MET A 138 -13.37 6.31 -22.37
C MET A 138 -12.56 5.21 -23.05
N ARG A 139 -11.28 5.44 -23.32
CA ARG A 139 -10.39 4.41 -23.88
C ARG A 139 -10.24 3.20 -22.98
N TYR A 140 -9.93 2.07 -23.59
CA TYR A 140 -9.69 0.77 -22.95
C TYR A 140 -8.95 0.85 -21.60
N GLU A 141 -7.82 1.54 -21.53
CA GLU A 141 -6.97 1.60 -20.35
C GLU A 141 -7.67 2.22 -19.14
N ASN A 142 -8.47 3.25 -19.43
CA ASN A 142 -9.23 3.99 -18.43
C ASN A 142 -10.46 3.20 -17.96
N VAL A 143 -11.03 2.35 -18.82
CA VAL A 143 -12.09 1.39 -18.42
C VAL A 143 -11.53 0.38 -17.42
N VAL A 144 -10.37 -0.23 -17.71
CA VAL A 144 -9.69 -1.15 -16.79
C VAL A 144 -9.44 -0.46 -15.45
N TYR A 145 -8.82 0.72 -15.47
CA TYR A 145 -8.51 1.45 -14.23
C TYR A 145 -9.76 1.85 -13.45
N THR A 146 -10.80 2.33 -14.14
CA THR A 146 -12.06 2.76 -13.49
C THR A 146 -12.77 1.59 -12.82
N LEU A 147 -12.89 0.45 -13.48
CA LEU A 147 -13.53 -0.74 -12.88
C LEU A 147 -12.64 -1.38 -11.80
N SER A 148 -11.31 -1.30 -11.91
CA SER A 148 -10.41 -1.69 -10.81
C SER A 148 -10.62 -0.83 -9.56
N LYS A 149 -10.81 0.50 -9.68
CA LYS A 149 -11.15 1.35 -8.53
C LYS A 149 -12.47 0.94 -7.87
N VAL A 150 -13.48 0.60 -8.68
CA VAL A 150 -14.79 0.17 -8.18
C VAL A 150 -14.68 -1.10 -7.33
N LEU A 151 -13.99 -2.14 -7.82
CA LEU A 151 -13.83 -3.39 -7.06
C LEU A 151 -12.80 -3.28 -5.92
N ALA A 152 -11.80 -2.41 -6.05
CA ALA A 152 -10.90 -2.09 -4.94
C ALA A 152 -11.64 -1.40 -3.79
N TYR A 153 -12.59 -0.51 -4.09
CA TYR A 153 -13.48 0.07 -3.08
C TYR A 153 -14.37 -1.00 -2.44
N TYR A 154 -14.97 -1.88 -3.24
CA TYR A 154 -15.77 -3.00 -2.75
C TYR A 154 -15.00 -3.88 -1.77
N LYS A 155 -13.75 -4.25 -2.09
CA LYS A 155 -12.89 -5.04 -1.20
C LYS A 155 -12.75 -4.45 0.20
N THR A 156 -12.63 -3.13 0.30
CA THR A 156 -12.41 -2.44 1.58
C THR A 156 -13.71 -2.15 2.33
N ASN A 157 -14.81 -1.89 1.61
CA ASN A 157 -16.04 -1.35 2.20
C ASN A 157 -17.21 -2.34 2.17
N ASN A 158 -17.03 -3.52 1.59
CA ASN A 158 -18.06 -4.54 1.39
C ASN A 158 -19.35 -4.01 0.70
N ARG A 159 -19.21 -2.97 -0.12
CA ARG A 159 -20.27 -2.36 -0.93
C ARG A 159 -19.68 -1.63 -2.12
N LEU A 160 -20.45 -1.54 -3.20
CA LEU A 160 -20.06 -0.73 -4.35
C LEU A 160 -20.11 0.78 -4.01
N PRO A 161 -19.21 1.61 -4.59
CA PRO A 161 -19.22 3.05 -4.37
C PRO A 161 -20.43 3.71 -5.07
N ASN A 162 -21.00 4.78 -4.50
CA ASN A 162 -22.10 5.49 -5.16
C ASN A 162 -21.65 6.21 -6.44
N THR A 163 -20.37 6.58 -6.50
CA THR A 163 -19.74 7.25 -7.64
C THR A 163 -18.28 6.83 -7.79
N VAL A 164 -17.74 6.90 -9.00
CA VAL A 164 -16.29 6.76 -9.28
C VAL A 164 -15.80 7.97 -10.07
N SER A 165 -14.68 8.56 -9.64
CA SER A 165 -14.05 9.69 -10.35
C SER A 165 -13.36 9.21 -11.62
N VAL A 166 -13.38 10.02 -12.67
CA VAL A 166 -12.76 9.76 -13.98
C VAL A 166 -11.96 10.99 -14.38
N LYS A 167 -10.81 10.77 -15.02
CA LYS A 167 -9.98 11.78 -15.69
C LYS A 167 -9.57 11.22 -17.04
N LYS A 168 -9.08 12.06 -17.96
CA LYS A 168 -8.43 11.59 -19.19
C LYS A 168 -7.30 10.63 -18.84
N TRP A 169 -7.17 9.56 -19.62
CA TRP A 169 -6.06 8.63 -19.48
C TRP A 169 -4.74 9.33 -19.77
N SER A 170 -4.67 10.19 -20.78
CA SER A 170 -3.48 11.03 -21.02
C SER A 170 -3.11 11.83 -19.77
N THR A 171 -4.05 12.41 -19.02
CA THR A 171 -3.72 13.09 -17.77
C THR A 171 -3.23 12.12 -16.68
N ILE A 172 -3.82 10.93 -16.60
CA ILE A 172 -3.38 9.88 -15.67
C ILE A 172 -1.97 9.38 -16.05
N ALA A 173 -1.70 9.22 -17.34
CA ALA A 173 -0.47 8.70 -17.92
C ALA A 173 0.65 9.75 -18.02
N SER A 174 0.30 11.02 -18.14
CA SER A 174 1.20 12.17 -18.37
C SER A 174 1.31 13.09 -17.15
N SER A 175 0.88 12.66 -15.96
CA SER A 175 1.11 13.43 -14.73
C SER A 175 2.60 13.53 -14.42
N SER A 176 3.27 14.51 -15.04
CA SER A 176 4.58 15.02 -14.66
C SER A 176 4.47 15.57 -13.24
N SER A 177 5.02 14.82 -12.29
CA SER A 177 5.18 15.26 -10.92
C SER A 177 6.15 16.44 -10.90
N THR A 178 5.63 17.64 -10.63
CA THR A 178 6.45 18.66 -9.98
C THR A 178 6.96 18.09 -8.66
N GLY A 179 8.23 17.68 -8.63
CA GLY A 179 9.07 17.81 -7.43
C GLY A 179 9.24 16.64 -6.46
N ILE A 180 8.73 15.43 -6.71
CA ILE A 180 9.27 14.22 -6.04
C ILE A 180 9.35 13.10 -7.08
N SER A 181 10.56 12.79 -7.52
CA SER A 181 10.86 11.55 -8.25
C SER A 181 10.53 10.38 -7.32
N PRO A 182 9.60 9.48 -7.68
CA PRO A 182 9.57 8.17 -7.05
C PRO A 182 10.94 7.56 -7.35
N GLY A 183 11.75 7.38 -6.31
CA GLY A 183 12.98 6.60 -6.44
C GLY A 183 12.68 5.24 -7.10
N PRO A 184 13.72 4.59 -7.66
CA PRO A 184 13.56 3.32 -8.38
C PRO A 184 12.69 2.32 -7.60
N PRO A 185 11.94 1.44 -8.29
CA PRO A 185 11.14 0.41 -7.65
C PRO A 185 11.96 -0.31 -6.58
N VAL A 186 11.48 -0.24 -5.34
CA VAL A 186 12.26 -0.70 -4.21
C VAL A 186 11.98 -2.16 -4.01
N THR A 187 12.96 -2.99 -4.36
CA THR A 187 13.01 -4.38 -3.91
C THR A 187 13.35 -4.36 -2.42
N PHE A 188 12.39 -4.77 -1.58
CA PHE A 188 12.59 -4.86 -0.14
C PHE A 188 13.43 -6.10 0.19
N THR A 189 14.73 -5.92 0.38
CA THR A 189 15.58 -6.91 1.03
C THR A 189 15.72 -6.50 2.49
N ASP A 190 15.14 -7.29 3.41
CA ASP A 190 15.36 -7.10 4.85
C ASP A 190 16.80 -7.49 5.16
N THR A 191 17.64 -6.50 5.47
CA THR A 191 19.05 -6.72 5.83
C THR A 191 19.27 -6.72 7.34
N SER A 192 18.19 -6.58 8.11
CA SER A 192 18.28 -6.33 9.53
C SER A 192 18.39 -7.61 10.35
N LYS A 193 19.39 -7.65 11.24
CA LYS A 193 19.49 -8.66 12.32
C LYS A 193 19.04 -8.02 13.62
N THR A 194 17.74 -7.76 13.75
CA THR A 194 17.19 -7.11 14.95
C THR A 194 16.62 -8.11 15.94
N THR A 195 16.66 -7.74 17.21
CA THR A 195 15.89 -8.41 18.28
C THR A 195 14.63 -7.63 18.59
N THR A 196 13.62 -8.31 19.13
CA THR A 196 12.39 -7.69 19.64
C THR A 196 12.25 -8.02 21.12
N LYS A 197 12.07 -6.99 21.96
CA LYS A 197 11.79 -7.12 23.39
C LYS A 197 10.45 -6.46 23.72
N ARG A 198 9.53 -7.21 24.33
CA ARG A 198 8.32 -6.64 24.93
C ARG A 198 8.71 -5.76 26.13
N LEU A 199 8.36 -4.48 26.09
CA LEU A 199 8.56 -3.55 27.21
C LEU A 199 7.43 -3.64 28.24
N GLY A 200 6.21 -3.95 27.78
CA GLY A 200 5.06 -4.14 28.64
C GLY A 200 3.78 -4.40 27.87
N THR A 201 2.79 -4.93 28.57
CA THR A 201 1.44 -5.25 28.08
C THR A 201 0.42 -4.83 29.13
N ASN A 202 -0.74 -4.34 28.70
CA ASN A 202 -1.93 -4.16 29.54
C ASN A 202 -3.20 -4.35 28.70
N SER A 203 -4.37 -4.02 29.23
CA SER A 203 -5.65 -4.13 28.52
C SER A 203 -5.74 -3.27 27.24
N LEU A 204 -5.01 -2.16 27.17
CA LEU A 204 -5.00 -1.23 26.03
C LEU A 204 -4.19 -1.77 24.85
N GLY A 205 -3.22 -2.65 25.12
CA GLY A 205 -2.30 -3.19 24.11
C GLY A 205 -0.90 -3.45 24.67
N TYR A 206 0.12 -3.28 23.85
CA TYR A 206 1.51 -3.55 24.23
C TYR A 206 2.52 -2.69 23.49
N VAL A 207 3.75 -2.64 24.01
CA VAL A 207 4.86 -1.91 23.40
C VAL A 207 6.06 -2.83 23.24
N ASP A 208 6.58 -2.91 22.01
CA ASP A 208 7.81 -3.62 21.69
C ASP A 208 8.95 -2.64 21.41
N LYS A 209 10.15 -3.00 21.88
CA LYS A 209 11.41 -2.38 21.49
C LYS A 209 12.10 -3.28 20.48
N ILE A 210 12.29 -2.76 19.26
CA ILE A 210 12.83 -3.50 18.11
C ILE A 210 14.16 -2.87 17.72
N GLY A 211 15.20 -3.68 17.58
CA GLY A 211 16.51 -3.20 17.16
C GLY A 211 17.68 -4.03 17.71
N PRO A 212 18.90 -3.48 17.64
CA PRO A 212 19.20 -2.21 16.96
C PRO A 212 19.14 -2.35 15.43
N PHE A 213 18.75 -1.28 14.74
CA PHE A 213 19.04 -1.10 13.32
C PHE A 213 20.31 -0.26 13.18
N GLY A 214 21.32 -0.77 12.46
CA GLY A 214 22.61 -0.12 12.34
C GLY A 214 23.66 -0.59 13.33
N THR A 215 24.91 -0.33 12.99
CA THR A 215 26.11 -0.67 13.77
C THR A 215 26.80 0.56 14.36
N GLY A 216 26.22 1.75 14.20
CA GLY A 216 26.78 2.99 14.75
C GLY A 216 26.73 3.05 16.27
N THR A 217 27.27 4.13 16.83
CA THR A 217 27.35 4.33 18.29
C THR A 217 26.34 5.34 18.81
N LYS A 218 25.80 6.20 17.94
CA LYS A 218 24.83 7.24 18.32
C LYS A 218 23.43 6.63 18.40
N LYS A 219 22.90 6.43 19.61
CA LYS A 219 21.57 5.87 19.80
C LYS A 219 20.48 6.87 19.40
N VAL A 220 19.53 6.44 18.58
CA VAL A 220 18.34 7.22 18.20
C VAL A 220 17.10 6.39 18.49
N ALA A 221 16.12 7.00 19.16
CA ALA A 221 14.83 6.38 19.40
C ALA A 221 13.86 6.77 18.28
N VAL A 222 13.22 5.79 17.64
CA VAL A 222 12.12 6.01 16.69
C VAL A 222 10.84 5.49 17.30
N ILE A 223 9.82 6.33 17.43
CA ILE A 223 8.53 5.99 18.03
C ILE A 223 7.52 5.89 16.90
N ILE A 224 6.78 4.78 16.86
CA ILE A 224 5.73 4.53 15.85
C ILE A 224 4.53 3.84 16.52
N GLY A 225 3.36 3.96 15.89
CA GLY A 225 2.17 3.21 16.29
C GLY A 225 1.36 3.85 17.42
N VAL A 226 1.74 5.05 17.88
CA VAL A 226 0.98 5.80 18.89
C VAL A 226 -0.46 6.05 18.40
N HIS A 227 -0.66 6.31 17.10
CA HIS A 227 -1.99 6.44 16.50
C HIS A 227 -2.21 5.36 15.42
N PRO A 228 -3.03 4.33 15.67
CA PRO A 228 -3.16 3.18 14.75
C PRO A 228 -3.56 3.54 13.31
N GLN A 229 -4.34 4.61 13.10
CA GLN A 229 -4.83 5.04 11.78
C GLN A 229 -3.74 5.69 10.91
N GLU A 230 -2.54 5.91 11.46
CA GLU A 230 -1.36 6.42 10.76
C GLU A 230 -0.43 5.27 10.31
N GLY A 231 -0.95 4.04 10.36
CA GLY A 231 -0.22 2.78 10.20
C GLY A 231 0.67 2.69 8.96
N ILE A 232 0.29 3.34 7.85
CA ILE A 232 1.09 3.24 6.63
C ILE A 232 2.40 4.06 6.74
N THR A 233 2.41 5.17 7.48
CA THR A 233 3.64 5.90 7.84
C THR A 233 4.56 5.01 8.68
N HIS A 234 3.99 4.32 9.66
CA HIS A 234 4.72 3.40 10.55
C HIS A 234 5.34 2.22 9.78
N VAL A 235 4.60 1.64 8.83
CA VAL A 235 5.10 0.58 7.94
C VAL A 235 6.21 1.12 7.04
N GLY A 236 6.04 2.30 6.44
CA GLY A 236 7.05 2.94 5.62
C GLY A 236 8.37 3.16 6.37
N MET A 237 8.29 3.63 7.63
CA MET A 237 9.45 3.82 8.50
C MET A 237 10.13 2.49 8.83
N MET A 238 9.37 1.47 9.26
CA MET A 238 9.92 0.15 9.58
C MET A 238 10.61 -0.48 8.37
N ASN A 239 10.01 -0.39 7.18
CA ASN A 239 10.61 -0.91 5.97
C ASN A 239 11.92 -0.17 5.63
N ALA A 240 11.95 1.17 5.74
CA ALA A 240 13.15 1.95 5.45
C ALA A 240 14.31 1.56 6.38
N LEU A 241 14.02 1.37 7.66
CA LEU A 241 14.99 0.90 8.66
C LEU A 241 15.51 -0.50 8.34
N LYS A 242 14.63 -1.45 8.00
CA LYS A 242 15.01 -2.81 7.62
C LYS A 242 15.88 -2.86 6.37
N THR A 243 15.55 -2.05 5.36
CA THR A 243 16.33 -1.98 4.13
C THR A 243 17.72 -1.39 4.38
N LEU A 244 17.80 -0.31 5.17
CA LEU A 244 19.05 0.43 5.35
C LEU A 244 19.91 -0.08 6.51
N ALA A 245 19.44 -1.03 7.32
CA ALA A 245 20.07 -1.45 8.57
C ALA A 245 21.58 -1.69 8.46
N SER A 246 22.04 -2.41 7.43
CA SER A 246 23.47 -2.69 7.23
C SER A 246 24.31 -1.45 6.86
N GLN A 247 23.69 -0.41 6.32
CA GLN A 247 24.31 0.84 5.86
C GLN A 247 24.39 1.91 6.96
N LEU A 248 23.66 1.74 8.06
CA LEU A 248 23.65 2.70 9.18
C LEU A 248 24.90 2.53 10.05
N LYS A 249 25.98 3.23 9.70
CA LYS A 249 27.29 3.16 10.38
C LYS A 249 27.52 4.23 11.44
N ASN A 250 26.74 5.31 11.44
CA ASN A 250 26.86 6.39 12.43
C ASN A 250 25.86 6.22 13.58
N VAL A 251 24.65 5.77 13.26
CA VAL A 251 23.55 5.63 14.21
C VAL A 251 23.24 4.18 14.56
N GLN A 252 22.73 4.00 15.78
CA GLN A 252 22.08 2.80 16.26
C GLN A 252 20.62 3.13 16.57
N ILE A 253 19.69 2.72 15.71
CA ILE A 253 18.28 3.08 15.84
C ILE A 253 17.53 1.98 16.60
N TRP A 254 16.77 2.38 17.62
CA TRP A 254 15.84 1.52 18.34
C TRP A 254 14.42 1.98 18.11
N VAL A 255 13.57 1.10 17.61
CA VAL A 255 12.16 1.39 17.36
C VAL A 255 11.33 1.01 18.57
N PHE A 256 10.54 1.95 19.07
CA PHE A 256 9.53 1.76 20.09
C PHE A 256 8.17 1.69 19.40
N LYS A 257 7.68 0.47 19.18
CA LYS A 257 6.45 0.22 18.42
C LYS A 257 5.30 -0.03 19.38
N VAL A 258 4.33 0.86 19.36
CA VAL A 258 3.08 0.75 20.12
C VAL A 258 2.06 -0.03 19.31
N TYR A 259 1.40 -0.99 19.96
CA TYR A 259 0.28 -1.75 19.43
C TYR A 259 -0.93 -1.53 20.31
N VAL A 260 -2.03 -1.08 19.70
CA VAL A 260 -3.28 -0.75 20.38
C VAL A 260 -4.34 -1.80 20.05
N ASN A 261 -5.05 -2.28 21.06
CA ASN A 261 -6.11 -3.28 20.90
C ASN A 261 -7.41 -2.68 20.36
N GLU A 262 -7.71 -1.42 20.70
CA GLU A 262 -8.87 -0.68 20.20
C GLU A 262 -8.76 -0.43 18.69
N LYS A 263 -9.78 -0.87 17.93
CA LYS A 263 -9.79 -0.80 16.45
C LYS A 263 -10.94 0.03 15.89
N ASN A 264 -11.96 0.32 16.69
CA ASN A 264 -13.24 0.81 16.19
C ASN A 264 -13.39 2.32 16.38
N SER A 265 -12.87 2.86 17.48
CA SER A 265 -12.94 4.31 17.77
C SER A 265 -11.61 5.01 17.51
N TYR A 266 -11.63 6.03 16.64
CA TYR A 266 -10.46 6.87 16.37
C TYR A 266 -9.93 7.52 17.64
N GLU A 267 -10.78 8.25 18.37
CA GLU A 267 -10.36 8.98 19.58
C GLU A 267 -9.88 8.05 20.69
N LYS A 268 -10.57 6.93 20.89
CA LYS A 268 -10.17 5.97 21.93
C LYS A 268 -8.86 5.26 21.56
N SER A 269 -8.71 4.77 20.34
CA SER A 269 -7.46 4.12 19.92
C SER A 269 -6.27 5.07 19.92
N ARG A 270 -6.48 6.35 19.59
CA ARG A 270 -5.48 7.42 19.72
C ARG A 270 -5.06 7.60 21.18
N MET A 271 -6.01 7.75 22.09
CA MET A 271 -5.73 7.90 23.52
C MET A 271 -5.06 6.66 24.12
N ASP A 272 -5.53 5.47 23.80
CA ASP A 272 -4.97 4.19 24.27
C ASP A 272 -3.48 4.08 23.87
N GLY A 273 -3.14 4.46 22.63
CA GLY A 273 -1.76 4.50 22.17
C GLY A 273 -0.91 5.57 22.86
N GLN A 274 -1.45 6.76 23.13
CA GLN A 274 -0.78 7.79 23.94
C GLN A 274 -0.47 7.27 25.37
N LEU A 275 -1.42 6.59 26.02
CA LEU A 275 -1.25 6.02 27.37
C LEU A 275 -0.24 4.88 27.41
N LEU A 276 -0.27 3.99 26.41
CA LEU A 276 0.73 2.93 26.25
C LEU A 276 2.13 3.51 26.06
N ALA A 277 2.26 4.53 25.21
CA ALA A 277 3.53 5.20 24.97
C ALA A 277 4.04 5.91 26.23
N GLN A 278 3.17 6.63 26.94
CA GLN A 278 3.52 7.28 28.20
C GLN A 278 4.02 6.26 29.23
N LYS A 279 3.36 5.10 29.35
CA LYS A 279 3.71 4.08 30.34
C LYS A 279 4.96 3.28 29.99
N TYR A 280 5.14 2.90 28.74
CA TYR A 280 6.19 1.93 28.35
C TYR A 280 7.25 2.48 27.42
N VAL A 281 6.97 3.51 26.62
CA VAL A 281 7.97 4.14 25.73
C VAL A 281 8.77 5.19 26.51
N VAL A 282 8.09 6.16 27.12
CA VAL A 282 8.75 7.30 27.77
C VAL A 282 9.80 6.85 28.78
N PRO A 283 9.54 5.94 29.74
CA PRO A 283 10.55 5.52 30.73
C PRO A 283 11.77 4.82 30.12
N ASN A 284 11.62 4.18 28.96
CA ASN A 284 12.66 3.40 28.30
C ASN A 284 13.51 4.19 27.28
N ILE A 285 13.26 5.51 27.17
CA ILE A 285 14.10 6.46 26.44
C ILE A 285 14.79 7.36 27.48
N ASP A 286 16.08 7.11 27.67
CA ASP A 286 16.97 7.80 28.63
C ASP A 286 18.05 8.65 27.91
N LYS A 287 18.91 9.30 28.70
CA LYS A 287 19.97 10.19 28.18
C LYS A 287 21.04 9.49 27.34
N THR A 288 21.03 8.16 27.23
CA THR A 288 21.90 7.44 26.28
C THR A 288 21.45 7.64 24.84
N TYR A 289 20.18 7.99 24.61
CA TYR A 289 19.67 8.40 23.29
C TYR A 289 20.03 9.85 22.99
N LYS A 290 20.52 10.08 21.76
CA LYS A 290 20.94 11.39 21.25
C LYS A 290 19.81 12.15 20.57
N LEU A 291 18.75 11.45 20.18
CA LEU A 291 17.56 12.02 19.54
C LEU A 291 16.39 11.04 19.70
N ALA A 292 15.20 11.57 19.97
CA ALA A 292 13.93 10.88 19.82
C ALA A 292 13.16 11.43 18.61
N VAL A 293 12.66 10.53 17.79
CA VAL A 293 11.93 10.82 16.56
C VAL A 293 10.55 10.18 16.69
N ASP A 294 9.51 11.00 16.78
CA ASP A 294 8.13 10.56 16.86
C ASP A 294 7.48 10.68 15.48
N ILE A 295 7.01 9.56 14.93
CA ILE A 295 6.53 9.49 13.55
C ILE A 295 5.01 9.44 13.53
N HIS A 296 4.41 10.48 12.97
CA HIS A 296 2.98 10.63 12.77
C HIS A 296 2.61 10.79 11.29
N GLY A 297 1.33 10.56 11.01
CA GLY A 297 0.71 10.79 9.71
C GLY A 297 -0.43 11.79 9.80
N ASN A 298 -0.45 12.78 8.90
CA ASN A 298 -1.52 13.79 8.86
C ASN A 298 -2.45 13.64 7.64
N ARG A 299 -3.70 14.08 7.79
CA ARG A 299 -4.74 13.98 6.75
C ARG A 299 -4.85 15.24 5.87
N GLY A 300 -3.88 16.17 5.94
CA GLY A 300 -3.88 17.41 5.17
C GLY A 300 -4.67 18.56 5.80
N LEU A 301 -4.79 18.55 7.14
CA LEU A 301 -5.45 19.62 7.89
C LEU A 301 -4.50 20.80 8.21
N TYR A 302 -3.22 20.68 7.84
CA TYR A 302 -2.20 21.68 8.10
C TYR A 302 -1.87 22.48 6.83
N ALA A 303 -1.29 23.67 7.00
CA ALA A 303 -0.87 24.53 5.88
C ALA A 303 0.27 23.92 5.02
N THR A 304 0.91 22.86 5.50
CA THR A 304 1.93 22.10 4.77
C THR A 304 1.68 20.60 4.91
N ASN A 305 2.04 19.86 3.86
CA ASN A 305 1.79 18.43 3.77
C ASN A 305 2.75 17.62 4.63
N ASP A 306 4.06 17.81 4.46
CA ASP A 306 5.07 17.05 5.18
C ASP A 306 5.95 17.99 5.98
N PHE A 307 5.98 17.79 7.29
CA PHE A 307 6.73 18.67 8.17
C PHE A 307 7.30 17.96 9.38
N VAL A 308 8.30 18.62 9.97
CA VAL A 308 8.86 18.27 11.26
C VAL A 308 8.77 19.48 12.18
N PHE A 309 8.49 19.23 13.46
CA PHE A 309 8.51 20.27 14.48
C PHE A 309 9.07 19.77 15.80
N ALA A 310 9.48 20.72 16.64
CA ALA A 310 9.96 20.46 17.98
C ALA A 310 8.89 20.92 18.99
N PRO A 311 8.28 20.01 19.76
CA PRO A 311 7.34 20.36 20.82
C PRO A 311 7.94 21.38 21.79
N SER A 312 7.12 22.34 22.21
CA SER A 312 7.51 23.46 23.07
C SER A 312 8.69 24.29 22.55
N LYS A 313 9.00 24.21 21.24
CA LYS A 313 10.05 24.97 20.54
C LYS A 313 11.43 24.89 21.20
N ARG A 314 11.77 23.75 21.81
CA ARG A 314 13.05 23.55 22.53
C ARG A 314 14.24 23.73 21.56
N PRO A 315 15.21 24.65 21.84
CA PRO A 315 16.24 25.04 20.87
C PRO A 315 17.04 23.88 20.26
N LEU A 316 17.47 22.93 21.10
CA LEU A 316 18.24 21.78 20.61
C LEU A 316 17.41 20.88 19.70
N SER A 317 16.12 20.68 20.00
CA SER A 317 15.21 19.91 19.15
C SER A 317 14.93 20.62 17.82
N VAL A 318 14.78 21.95 17.84
CA VAL A 318 14.66 22.77 16.62
C VAL A 318 15.92 22.63 15.75
N SER A 319 17.11 22.67 16.36
CA SER A 319 18.38 22.47 15.65
C SER A 319 18.42 21.11 14.95
N TYR A 320 18.02 20.02 15.63
CA TYR A 320 17.93 18.70 14.99
C TYR A 320 16.89 18.64 13.87
N ALA A 321 15.71 19.23 14.06
CA ALA A 321 14.70 19.31 13.00
C ALA A 321 15.25 19.98 11.74
N ASN A 322 15.94 21.12 11.89
CA ASN A 322 16.57 21.84 10.77
C ASN A 322 17.71 21.05 10.11
N LYS A 323 18.53 20.35 10.89
CA LYS A 323 19.57 19.45 10.36
C LYS A 323 18.97 18.29 9.55
N ILE A 324 17.81 17.78 9.94
CA ILE A 324 17.12 16.72 9.19
C ILE A 324 16.54 17.29 7.90
N ILE A 325 15.89 18.46 7.96
CA ILE A 325 15.34 19.15 6.80
C ILE A 325 16.42 19.35 5.73
N SER A 326 17.62 19.82 6.10
CA SER A 326 18.71 20.05 5.13
C SER A 326 19.25 18.78 4.46
N LYS A 327 18.82 17.60 4.90
CA LYS A 327 19.18 16.29 4.33
C LYS A 327 18.01 15.57 3.66
N THR A 328 16.86 16.25 3.51
CA THR A 328 15.67 15.74 2.83
C THR A 328 15.15 16.75 1.82
N THR A 329 14.41 16.31 0.81
CA THR A 329 13.89 17.22 -0.23
C THR A 329 12.43 17.66 -0.02
N TYR A 330 11.75 17.07 0.96
CA TYR A 330 10.30 17.21 1.12
C TYR A 330 9.85 17.82 2.45
N LEU A 331 10.67 17.72 3.51
CA LEU A 331 10.30 18.21 4.84
C LEU A 331 10.44 19.72 4.93
N LYS A 332 9.51 20.34 5.63
CA LYS A 332 9.59 21.73 6.08
C LYS A 332 9.54 21.79 7.61
N TYR A 333 10.12 22.84 8.18
CA TYR A 333 9.86 23.14 9.58
C TYR A 333 8.50 23.83 9.67
N TYR A 334 7.60 23.33 10.51
CA TYR A 334 6.30 23.96 10.71
C TYR A 334 5.87 23.85 12.16
N ALA A 335 6.07 24.93 12.91
CA ALA A 335 5.68 24.97 14.31
C ALA A 335 4.16 24.95 14.44
N VAL A 336 3.63 23.90 15.04
CA VAL A 336 2.24 23.78 15.45
C VAL A 336 2.13 23.97 16.97
N ALA A 337 0.95 24.36 17.45
CA ALA A 337 0.68 24.34 18.88
C ALA A 337 0.82 22.91 19.42
N ASP A 338 1.31 22.77 20.66
CA ASP A 338 1.45 21.45 21.30
C ASP A 338 0.07 20.81 21.47
N GLY A 339 -0.26 19.85 20.59
CA GLY A 339 -1.50 19.08 20.65
C GLY A 339 -1.56 18.11 21.83
N SER A 340 -2.53 17.18 21.82
CA SER A 340 -2.67 16.18 22.89
C SER A 340 -1.49 15.21 22.95
N SER A 341 -1.10 14.61 21.82
CA SER A 341 -0.10 13.54 21.75
C SER A 341 1.28 13.95 22.30
N PRO A 342 1.83 15.14 21.94
CA PRO A 342 3.11 15.60 22.50
C PRO A 342 3.16 15.57 24.02
N LYS A 343 2.05 15.87 24.73
CA LYS A 343 2.00 15.91 26.19
C LYS A 343 2.21 14.54 26.85
N TYR A 344 1.85 13.45 26.17
CA TYR A 344 1.96 12.09 26.69
C TYR A 344 3.31 11.44 26.37
N VAL A 345 3.93 11.83 25.25
CA VAL A 345 5.08 11.10 24.70
C VAL A 345 6.30 12.01 24.53
N THR A 346 6.25 12.92 23.57
CA THR A 346 7.44 13.64 23.11
C THR A 346 7.91 14.71 24.08
N ILE A 347 7.01 15.46 24.72
CA ILE A 347 7.35 16.49 25.72
C ILE A 347 7.97 15.84 26.97
N PRO A 348 7.41 14.77 27.57
CA PRO A 348 8.06 14.06 28.67
C PRO A 348 9.47 13.56 28.34
N ILE A 349 9.71 13.09 27.11
CA ILE A 349 11.06 12.71 26.67
C ILE A 349 11.97 13.94 26.60
N ALA A 350 11.48 15.04 26.01
CA ALA A 350 12.23 16.28 25.90
C ALA A 350 12.57 16.91 27.26
N ASN A 351 11.69 16.76 28.25
CA ASN A 351 11.91 17.21 29.63
C ASN A 351 13.09 16.48 30.31
N LYS A 352 13.49 15.30 29.81
CA LYS A 352 14.70 14.58 30.27
C LYS A 352 16.01 15.17 29.71
N GLY A 353 15.92 16.23 28.90
CA GLY A 353 17.07 16.83 28.21
C GLY A 353 17.43 16.12 26.91
N ILE A 354 16.58 15.23 26.41
CA ILE A 354 16.79 14.50 25.15
C ILE A 354 16.16 15.29 24.02
N PRO A 355 16.88 15.64 22.93
CA PRO A 355 16.26 16.28 21.78
C PRO A 355 15.14 15.39 21.23
N ALA A 356 13.96 15.96 20.98
CA ALA A 356 12.80 15.20 20.52
C ALA A 356 12.02 15.99 19.47
N VAL A 357 11.73 15.34 18.34
CA VAL A 357 11.04 15.95 17.19
C VAL A 357 9.88 15.08 16.75
N ILE A 358 8.85 15.71 16.19
CA ILE A 358 7.67 15.06 15.65
C ILE A 358 7.64 15.27 14.15
N PHE A 359 7.43 14.20 13.39
CA PHE A 359 7.19 14.22 11.96
C PHE A 359 5.71 14.01 11.68
N GLU A 360 5.14 14.86 10.84
CA GLU A 360 3.77 14.77 10.38
C GLU A 360 3.81 14.58 8.86
N LEU A 361 3.62 13.33 8.41
CA LEU A 361 3.75 12.97 7.01
C LEU A 361 2.38 12.83 6.33
N TYR A 362 2.19 13.45 5.17
CA TYR A 362 0.88 13.55 4.53
C TYR A 362 0.38 12.20 4.00
N LEU A 363 -0.75 11.74 4.53
CA LEU A 363 -1.38 10.44 4.27
C LEU A 363 -2.01 10.33 2.87
N ASN A 364 -2.47 11.43 2.29
CA ASN A 364 -3.28 11.40 1.07
C ASN A 364 -2.45 11.71 -0.19
N VAL A 365 -1.43 10.89 -0.46
CA VAL A 365 -0.64 10.97 -1.70
C VAL A 365 -0.87 9.74 -2.58
N ASN A 366 -0.88 9.94 -3.90
CA ASN A 366 -0.95 8.84 -4.88
C ASN A 366 0.26 7.92 -4.69
N ASN A 367 0.06 6.61 -4.85
CA ASN A 367 1.11 5.61 -4.66
C ASN A 367 1.78 5.70 -3.26
N TYR A 368 0.94 5.92 -2.24
CA TYR A 368 1.35 6.21 -0.89
C TYR A 368 2.42 5.26 -0.36
N ASN A 369 2.28 3.95 -0.57
CA ASN A 369 3.23 2.97 -0.04
C ASN A 369 4.67 3.24 -0.52
N THR A 370 4.85 3.58 -1.80
CA THR A 370 6.17 3.91 -2.37
C THR A 370 6.60 5.32 -1.97
N VAL A 371 5.71 6.30 -2.03
CA VAL A 371 6.05 7.69 -1.70
C VAL A 371 6.45 7.81 -0.23
N MET A 372 5.65 7.22 0.66
CA MET A 372 5.91 7.20 2.10
C MET A 372 7.17 6.42 2.43
N TYR A 373 7.37 5.26 1.81
CA TYR A 373 8.62 4.53 1.97
C TYR A 373 9.84 5.35 1.54
N ASN A 374 9.78 6.05 0.39
CA ASN A 374 10.87 6.90 -0.09
C ASN A 374 11.13 8.11 0.83
N LYS A 375 10.07 8.71 1.36
CA LYS A 375 10.17 9.75 2.40
C LYS A 375 10.89 9.22 3.64
N CYS A 376 10.50 8.05 4.11
CA CYS A 376 11.14 7.37 5.25
C CYS A 376 12.58 6.96 4.94
N LEU A 377 12.91 6.52 3.73
CA LEU A 377 14.30 6.25 3.30
C LEU A 377 15.17 7.50 3.42
N GLN A 378 14.70 8.64 2.89
CA GLN A 378 15.44 9.90 3.02
C GLN A 378 15.62 10.30 4.48
N LEU A 379 14.58 10.14 5.32
CA LEU A 379 14.66 10.42 6.75
C LEU A 379 15.68 9.51 7.46
N VAL A 380 15.66 8.20 7.22
CA VAL A 380 16.62 7.27 7.82
C VAL A 380 18.06 7.57 7.36
N LYS A 381 18.25 7.89 6.07
CA LYS A 381 19.55 8.35 5.55
C LYS A 381 19.99 9.65 6.21
N ALA A 382 19.09 10.62 6.37
CA ALA A 382 19.37 11.87 7.05
C ALA A 382 19.89 11.63 8.47
N LEU A 383 19.16 10.83 9.28
CA LEU A 383 19.57 10.45 10.64
C LEU A 383 21.00 9.88 10.66
N ASN A 384 21.34 8.98 9.75
CA ASN A 384 22.69 8.40 9.68
C ASN A 384 23.79 9.42 9.35
N THR A 385 23.46 10.58 8.79
CA THR A 385 24.47 11.59 8.39
C THR A 385 24.57 12.78 9.33
N LEU A 386 23.76 12.82 10.41
CA LEU A 386 23.79 13.94 11.33
C LEU A 386 25.01 13.90 12.25
N THR A 387 25.48 15.10 12.61
CA THR A 387 26.36 15.29 13.77
C THR A 387 25.52 15.37 15.04
N TYR A 388 25.73 14.41 15.93
CA TYR A 388 25.07 14.32 17.23
C TYR A 388 25.95 14.91 18.33
N VAL A 389 25.36 15.82 19.12
CA VAL A 389 25.98 16.39 20.33
C VAL A 389 25.69 15.54 21.56
#